data_AF-A0A2E5G0M9-F1
#
_entry.id   AF-A0A2E5G0M9-F1
#
_cell.length_a   1.000
_cell.length_b   1.000
_cell.length_c   1.000
_cell.angle_alpha   90.00
_cell.angle_beta   90.00
_cell.angle_gamma   90.00
#
_symmetry.space_group_name_H-M   'P 1'
#
loop_
_entity.id
_entity.type
_entity.pdbx_description
1 polymer ?
#
loop_
_entity_poly.entity_id
_entity_poly.type
_entity_poly.pdbx_seq_one_letter_code
_entity_poly.pdbx_strand_id
1 'polypeptide(L)'
;MLLGLLGGVHMHPSRIRSTSNILLAWCFWLIGSWFVTIGPSAAEVAPRMMLIAATTGFLVLWPLVRLSQGSENPINRSRQNHESVGLVFPRDAIWPIRLTAYQQTIRDWMGLFFVFQAVIWPLMLNAYWTMPQTIWLNATLGGWSLLIALILGWGLNRESGMGRTIAMVGCLLVVLGEPVIVGMVCNVATEIDGLFWQTRFSPFIALWALAHPYEAGALRQYQPQIITVTMAAILGWGIVWQRLVYHQDL
;
A
#
# COMPACT_ATOMS: atom_id res chain seq x y z
N MET A 1 -25.37 20.95 -27.93
CA MET A 1 -25.93 20.76 -26.56
C MET A 1 -25.30 19.61 -25.78
N LEU A 2 -24.55 18.69 -26.41
CA LEU A 2 -23.84 17.58 -25.73
C LEU A 2 -22.36 17.86 -25.37
N LEU A 3 -21.81 19.01 -25.76
CA LEU A 3 -20.42 19.41 -25.46
C LEU A 3 -20.27 20.28 -24.19
N GLY A 4 -21.36 20.62 -23.51
CA GLY A 4 -21.36 21.41 -22.27
C GLY A 4 -21.23 20.60 -20.98
N LEU A 5 -21.28 19.26 -21.05
CA LEU A 5 -21.16 18.36 -19.89
C LEU A 5 -19.72 17.89 -19.62
N LEU A 6 -18.77 18.19 -20.51
CA LEU A 6 -17.35 18.21 -20.19
C LEU A 6 -17.03 19.52 -19.47
N GLY A 7 -17.70 19.74 -18.34
CA GLY A 7 -17.36 20.81 -17.40
C GLY A 7 -15.87 20.67 -17.11
N GLY A 8 -15.10 21.67 -17.54
CA GLY A 8 -13.66 21.70 -17.41
C GLY A 8 -13.31 21.47 -15.95
N VAL A 9 -12.89 20.24 -15.63
CA VAL A 9 -12.25 19.93 -14.36
C VAL A 9 -10.94 20.68 -14.41
N HIS A 10 -10.96 21.94 -13.98
CA HIS A 10 -9.76 22.71 -13.68
C HIS A 10 -9.04 21.94 -12.57
N MET A 11 -8.19 21.00 -12.98
CA MET A 11 -7.31 20.29 -12.07
C MET A 11 -6.40 21.33 -11.44
N HIS A 12 -6.66 21.61 -10.16
CA HIS A 12 -5.89 22.57 -9.40
C HIS A 12 -4.41 22.13 -9.39
N PRO A 13 -3.46 22.98 -9.84
CA PRO A 13 -2.06 22.63 -10.07
C PRO A 13 -1.30 22.15 -8.81
N SER A 14 -1.89 22.30 -7.63
CA SER A 14 -1.36 21.78 -6.37
C SER A 14 -1.45 20.25 -6.24
N ARG A 15 -2.44 19.59 -6.87
CA ARG A 15 -2.60 18.13 -6.75
C ARG A 15 -1.57 17.34 -7.56
N ILE A 16 -1.21 17.82 -8.75
CA ILE A 16 -0.24 17.15 -9.63
C ILE A 16 1.16 17.09 -8.98
N ARG A 17 1.53 18.14 -8.23
CA ARG A 17 2.82 18.17 -7.50
C ARG A 17 2.90 17.12 -6.41
N SER A 18 1.79 16.77 -5.75
CA SER A 18 1.80 15.80 -4.65
C SER A 18 2.22 14.40 -5.11
N THR A 19 1.63 13.89 -6.19
CA THR A 19 1.98 12.55 -6.70
C THR A 19 3.41 12.50 -7.26
N SER A 20 3.85 13.56 -7.96
CA SER A 20 5.24 13.65 -8.44
C SER A 20 6.26 13.62 -7.30
N ASN A 21 6.00 14.35 -6.20
CA ASN A 21 6.87 14.35 -5.04
C ASN A 21 6.95 12.97 -4.36
N ILE A 22 5.83 12.25 -4.29
CA ILE A 22 5.80 10.88 -3.73
C ILE A 22 6.64 9.93 -4.60
N LEU A 23 6.50 10.00 -5.92
CA LEU A 23 7.30 9.17 -6.84
C LEU A 23 8.80 9.49 -6.76
N LEU A 24 9.18 10.77 -6.68
CA LEU A 24 10.58 11.16 -6.52
C LEU A 24 11.15 10.66 -5.19
N ALA A 25 10.42 10.85 -4.08
CA ALA A 25 10.81 10.34 -2.78
C ALA A 25 10.97 8.81 -2.80
N TRP A 26 10.08 8.11 -3.52
CA TRP A 26 10.15 6.68 -3.73
C TRP A 26 11.38 6.24 -4.54
N CYS A 27 11.70 6.95 -5.63
CA CYS A 27 12.93 6.68 -6.39
C CYS A 27 14.18 6.89 -5.52
N PHE A 28 14.25 7.97 -4.75
CA PHE A 28 15.37 8.21 -3.82
C PHE A 28 15.44 7.14 -2.74
N TRP A 29 14.30 6.68 -2.21
CA TRP A 29 14.25 5.57 -1.26
C TRP A 29 14.82 4.28 -1.85
N LEU A 30 14.46 3.94 -3.09
CA LEU A 30 14.97 2.75 -3.77
C LEU A 30 16.48 2.84 -4.04
N ILE A 31 16.97 4.00 -4.46
CA ILE A 31 18.41 4.25 -4.65
C ILE A 31 19.15 4.11 -3.31
N GLY A 32 18.65 4.74 -2.24
CA GLY A 32 19.23 4.65 -0.91
C GLY A 32 19.23 3.21 -0.38
N SER A 33 18.13 2.48 -0.57
CA SER A 33 18.02 1.07 -0.22
C SER A 33 19.08 0.24 -0.95
N TRP A 34 19.34 0.54 -2.22
CA TRP A 34 20.36 -0.14 -3.01
C TRP A 34 21.76 0.06 -2.43
N PHE A 35 22.12 1.31 -2.11
CA PHE A 35 23.41 1.62 -1.48
C PHE A 35 23.61 0.91 -0.14
N VAL A 36 22.56 0.82 0.69
CA VAL A 36 22.62 0.10 1.97
C VAL A 36 22.86 -1.40 1.77
N THR A 37 22.41 -1.97 0.65
CA THR A 37 22.56 -3.41 0.37
C THR A 37 23.87 -3.80 -0.32
N ILE A 38 24.63 -2.86 -0.88
CA ILE A 38 25.92 -3.14 -1.54
C ILE A 38 27.00 -3.29 -0.46
N GLY A 39 27.24 -4.54 -0.04
CA GLY A 39 28.36 -4.94 0.82
C GLY A 39 29.23 -6.01 0.15
N PRO A 40 30.54 -6.10 0.46
CA PRO A 40 31.53 -6.95 -0.24
C PRO A 40 31.33 -8.47 -0.09
N SER A 41 30.29 -8.93 0.61
CA SER A 41 29.96 -10.35 0.81
C SER A 41 28.44 -10.61 0.71
N ALA A 42 27.68 -9.67 0.15
CA ALA A 42 26.23 -9.67 0.24
C ALA A 42 25.50 -10.26 -0.98
N ALA A 43 26.16 -10.92 -1.93
CA ALA A 43 25.52 -11.32 -3.19
C ALA A 43 24.20 -12.13 -3.01
N GLU A 44 24.15 -13.04 -2.03
CA GLU A 44 22.95 -13.83 -1.75
C GLU A 44 21.91 -13.11 -0.87
N VAL A 45 22.38 -12.25 0.04
CA VAL A 45 21.54 -11.60 1.06
C VAL A 45 21.00 -10.25 0.56
N ALA A 46 21.76 -9.54 -0.26
CA ALA A 46 21.46 -8.22 -0.77
C ALA A 46 20.13 -8.17 -1.54
N PRO A 47 19.80 -9.10 -2.46
CA PRO A 47 18.52 -9.09 -3.14
C PRO A 47 17.33 -9.19 -2.18
N ARG A 48 17.46 -9.99 -1.12
CA ARG A 48 16.40 -10.14 -0.11
C ARG A 48 16.28 -8.91 0.76
N MET A 49 17.40 -8.37 1.23
CA MET A 49 17.41 -7.13 2.02
C MET A 49 16.85 -5.96 1.19
N MET A 50 17.17 -5.91 -0.10
CA MET A 50 16.63 -4.91 -1.03
C MET A 50 15.13 -5.10 -1.20
N LEU A 51 14.66 -6.34 -1.37
CA LEU A 51 13.23 -6.64 -1.45
C LEU A 51 12.50 -6.21 -0.18
N ILE A 52 13.05 -6.49 1.01
CA ILE A 52 12.46 -6.08 2.29
C ILE A 52 12.47 -4.55 2.45
N ALA A 53 13.57 -3.87 2.11
CA ALA A 53 13.67 -2.41 2.20
C ALA A 53 12.69 -1.71 1.24
N ALA A 54 12.59 -2.20 0.00
CA ALA A 54 11.60 -1.72 -0.96
C ALA A 54 10.18 -1.99 -0.44
N THR A 55 9.88 -3.22 -0.01
CA THR A 55 8.57 -3.58 0.54
C THR A 55 8.20 -2.70 1.73
N THR A 56 9.15 -2.37 2.60
CA THR A 56 8.94 -1.47 3.74
C THR A 56 8.51 -0.09 3.29
N GLY A 57 9.22 0.51 2.33
CA GLY A 57 8.82 1.83 1.85
C GLY A 57 7.46 1.81 1.14
N PHE A 58 7.13 0.71 0.44
CA PHE A 58 5.87 0.58 -0.28
C PHE A 58 4.67 0.25 0.62
N LEU A 59 4.82 -0.68 1.55
CA LEU A 59 3.73 -1.14 2.42
C LEU A 59 3.59 -0.35 3.72
N VAL A 60 4.65 0.33 4.17
CA VAL A 60 4.66 1.05 5.46
C VAL A 60 4.82 2.56 5.26
N LEU A 61 5.90 3.01 4.62
CA LEU A 61 6.18 4.46 4.55
C LEU A 61 5.16 5.20 3.69
N TRP A 62 4.83 4.67 2.51
CA TRP A 62 3.85 5.28 1.61
C TRP A 62 2.49 5.54 2.28
N PRO A 63 1.80 4.55 2.89
CA PRO A 63 0.51 4.81 3.51
C PRO A 63 0.61 5.74 4.72
N LEU A 64 1.68 5.68 5.51
CA LEU A 64 1.89 6.59 6.64
C LEU A 64 2.05 8.04 6.18
N VAL A 65 2.93 8.28 5.20
CA VAL A 65 3.11 9.60 4.60
C VAL A 65 1.79 10.10 4.03
N ARG A 66 1.06 9.25 3.33
CA ARG A 66 -0.21 9.64 2.71
C ARG A 66 -1.29 9.98 3.74
N LEU A 67 -1.44 9.18 4.79
CA LEU A 67 -2.40 9.46 5.87
C LEU A 67 -2.01 10.71 6.67
N SER A 68 -0.70 11.00 6.82
CA SER A 68 -0.23 12.22 7.49
C SER A 68 -0.55 13.50 6.69
N GLN A 69 -0.42 13.45 5.36
CA GLN A 69 -0.73 14.56 4.46
C GLN A 69 -2.24 14.85 4.37
N GLY A 70 -3.08 13.85 4.66
CA GLY A 70 -4.55 13.99 4.64
C GLY A 70 -5.11 14.99 5.66
N SER A 71 -4.31 15.46 6.64
CA SER A 71 -4.71 16.48 7.64
C SER A 71 -5.27 17.75 7.00
N GLU A 72 -4.70 18.17 5.87
CA GLU A 72 -5.16 19.36 5.13
C GLU A 72 -6.40 19.04 4.27
N ASN A 73 -7.48 18.62 4.92
CA ASN A 73 -8.71 18.32 4.22
C ASN A 73 -9.31 19.66 3.72
N PRO A 74 -9.47 19.87 2.41
CA PRO A 74 -10.01 21.12 1.87
C PRO A 74 -11.40 21.43 2.42
N ILE A 75 -12.15 20.40 2.86
CA ILE A 75 -13.45 20.57 3.55
C ILE A 75 -13.30 21.40 4.82
N ASN A 76 -12.26 21.15 5.64
CA ASN A 76 -12.04 21.93 6.86
C ASN A 76 -11.61 23.36 6.55
N ARG A 77 -10.75 23.56 5.53
CA ARG A 77 -10.40 24.92 5.06
C ARG A 77 -11.62 25.67 4.52
N SER A 78 -12.44 25.01 3.70
CA SER A 78 -13.66 25.61 3.16
C SER A 78 -14.65 25.90 4.27
N ARG A 79 -14.88 24.99 5.22
CA ARG A 79 -15.77 25.23 6.37
C ARG A 79 -15.29 26.42 7.21
N GLN A 80 -14.00 26.48 7.49
CA GLN A 80 -13.40 27.60 8.23
C GLN A 80 -13.53 28.93 7.46
N ASN A 81 -13.39 28.91 6.13
CA ASN A 81 -13.59 30.08 5.28
C ASN A 81 -15.06 30.44 5.00
N HIS A 82 -16.02 29.54 5.30
CA HIS A 82 -17.44 29.75 5.03
C HIS A 82 -18.27 29.99 6.30
N GLU A 83 -17.79 29.57 7.48
CA GLU A 83 -18.34 30.07 8.76
C GLU A 83 -18.25 31.60 8.85
N SER A 84 -17.28 32.23 8.16
CA SER A 84 -17.23 33.68 8.02
C SER A 84 -18.25 34.26 7.02
N VAL A 85 -18.92 33.44 6.20
CA VAL A 85 -19.82 33.89 5.10
C VAL A 85 -21.28 33.44 5.31
N GLY A 86 -21.57 32.56 6.26
CA GLY A 86 -22.94 32.13 6.60
C GLY A 86 -23.65 31.29 5.52
N LEU A 87 -22.91 30.79 4.52
CA LEU A 87 -23.46 29.93 3.46
C LEU A 87 -23.50 28.46 3.92
N VAL A 88 -24.71 27.91 4.04
CA VAL A 88 -24.94 26.48 4.30
C VAL A 88 -24.74 25.70 3.00
N PHE A 89 -23.74 24.82 2.96
CA PHE A 89 -23.52 23.96 1.79
C PHE A 89 -24.58 22.84 1.72
N PRO A 90 -25.11 22.56 0.52
CA PRO A 90 -25.91 21.36 0.28
C PRO A 90 -25.09 20.12 0.63
N ARG A 91 -25.70 19.20 1.37
CA ARG A 91 -25.10 17.91 1.77
C ARG A 91 -24.60 17.09 0.57
N ASP A 92 -25.15 17.36 -0.60
CA ASP A 92 -24.90 16.62 -1.84
C ASP A 92 -23.54 16.96 -2.46
N ALA A 93 -22.90 18.08 -2.07
CA ALA A 93 -21.59 18.48 -2.56
C ALA A 93 -20.41 17.65 -1.99
N ILE A 94 -20.66 16.74 -1.03
CA ILE A 94 -19.60 15.99 -0.32
C ILE A 94 -19.08 14.77 -1.12
N TRP A 95 -19.94 14.16 -1.94
CA TRP A 95 -19.62 12.95 -2.71
C TRP A 95 -18.46 13.07 -3.72
N PRO A 96 -18.36 14.11 -4.56
CA PRO A 96 -17.27 14.21 -5.52
C PRO A 96 -15.90 14.27 -4.85
N ILE A 97 -15.81 14.78 -3.63
CA ILE A 97 -14.55 14.86 -2.88
C ILE A 97 -14.05 13.45 -2.52
N ARG A 98 -14.95 12.57 -2.06
CA ARG A 98 -14.60 11.20 -1.64
C ARG A 98 -14.11 10.33 -2.79
N LEU A 99 -14.73 10.46 -3.95
CA LEU A 99 -14.31 9.75 -5.18
C LEU A 99 -12.86 10.08 -5.54
N THR A 100 -12.47 11.35 -5.41
CA THR A 100 -11.11 11.76 -5.77
C THR A 100 -10.04 11.16 -4.86
N ALA A 101 -10.34 10.86 -3.59
CA ALA A 101 -9.38 10.24 -2.67
C ALA A 101 -9.05 8.79 -3.07
N TYR A 102 -10.06 7.98 -3.41
CA TYR A 102 -9.86 6.61 -3.88
C TYR A 102 -9.13 6.57 -5.23
N GLN A 103 -9.56 7.40 -6.19
CA GLN A 103 -8.91 7.48 -7.49
C GLN A 103 -7.44 7.90 -7.37
N GLN A 104 -7.14 8.87 -6.51
CA GLN A 104 -5.77 9.29 -6.27
C GLN A 104 -4.95 8.17 -5.62
N THR A 105 -5.52 7.45 -4.65
CA THR A 105 -4.85 6.32 -4.00
C THR A 105 -4.50 5.19 -4.99
N ILE A 106 -5.42 4.85 -5.91
CA ILE A 106 -5.14 3.88 -6.99
C ILE A 106 -4.05 4.37 -7.93
N ARG A 107 -4.06 5.66 -8.31
CA ARG A 107 -3.02 6.23 -9.19
C ARG A 107 -1.66 6.21 -8.52
N ASP A 108 -1.59 6.59 -7.24
CA ASP A 108 -0.36 6.54 -6.45
C ASP A 108 0.13 5.09 -6.33
N TRP A 109 -0.76 4.13 -6.01
CA TRP A 109 -0.45 2.69 -5.94
C TRP A 109 0.11 2.17 -7.26
N MET A 110 -0.57 2.44 -8.39
CA MET A 110 -0.10 2.01 -9.72
C MET A 110 1.29 2.57 -10.03
N GLY A 111 1.50 3.88 -9.83
CA GLY A 111 2.78 4.52 -10.11
C GLY A 111 3.92 3.91 -9.29
N LEU A 112 3.71 3.72 -7.99
CA LEU A 112 4.68 3.09 -7.10
C LEU A 112 4.93 1.63 -7.47
N PHE A 113 3.86 0.87 -7.78
CA PHE A 113 3.95 -0.53 -8.16
C PHE A 113 4.73 -0.71 -9.46
N PHE A 114 4.49 0.12 -10.49
CA PHE A 114 5.26 0.06 -11.74
C PHE A 114 6.74 0.36 -11.53
N VAL A 115 7.08 1.36 -10.71
CA VAL A 115 8.47 1.63 -10.35
C VAL A 115 9.07 0.43 -9.59
N PHE A 116 8.31 -0.19 -8.70
CA PHE A 116 8.73 -1.40 -8.00
C PHE A 116 8.99 -2.56 -8.98
N GLN A 117 8.13 -2.76 -9.99
CA GLN A 117 8.33 -3.77 -11.02
C GLN A 117 9.66 -3.57 -11.77
N ALA A 118 10.01 -2.32 -12.12
CA ALA A 118 11.28 -2.00 -12.75
C ALA A 118 12.51 -2.41 -11.91
N VAL A 119 12.34 -2.62 -10.60
CA VAL A 119 13.39 -3.08 -9.68
C VAL A 119 13.39 -4.60 -9.50
N ILE A 120 12.21 -5.24 -9.39
CA ILE A 120 12.12 -6.70 -9.19
C ILE A 120 12.70 -7.47 -10.38
N TRP A 121 12.44 -7.03 -11.61
CA TRP A 121 12.86 -7.78 -12.79
C TRP A 121 14.39 -7.89 -12.91
N PRO A 122 15.18 -6.81 -12.76
CA PRO A 122 16.62 -6.93 -12.64
C PRO A 122 17.08 -7.76 -11.43
N LEU A 123 16.40 -7.64 -10.28
CA LEU A 123 16.69 -8.46 -9.10
C LEU A 123 16.53 -9.96 -9.35
N MET A 124 15.54 -10.37 -10.15
CA MET A 124 15.35 -11.77 -10.55
C MET A 124 16.61 -12.33 -11.21
N LEU A 125 17.24 -11.55 -12.10
CA LEU A 125 18.46 -11.96 -12.80
C LEU A 125 19.65 -12.05 -11.84
N ASN A 126 19.78 -11.09 -10.92
CA ASN A 126 20.89 -11.05 -9.96
C ASN A 126 20.76 -12.12 -8.85
N ALA A 127 19.54 -12.44 -8.44
CA ALA A 127 19.25 -13.40 -7.37
C ALA A 127 18.99 -14.82 -7.88
N TYR A 128 19.07 -15.04 -9.19
CA TYR A 128 18.76 -16.30 -9.86
C TYR A 128 17.38 -16.86 -9.52
N TRP A 129 16.39 -15.98 -9.32
CA TRP A 129 15.02 -16.39 -9.03
C TRP A 129 14.39 -17.03 -10.27
N THR A 130 13.62 -18.10 -10.05
CA THR A 130 12.87 -18.75 -11.14
C THR A 130 11.70 -17.88 -11.59
N MET A 131 11.27 -18.02 -12.85
CA MET A 131 10.11 -17.27 -13.36
C MET A 131 8.83 -17.46 -12.51
N PRO A 132 8.45 -18.69 -12.09
CA PRO A 132 7.31 -18.88 -11.20
C PRO A 132 7.48 -18.15 -9.86
N GLN A 133 8.68 -18.18 -9.28
CA GLN A 133 8.99 -17.49 -8.02
C GLN A 133 8.80 -15.98 -8.14
N THR A 134 9.30 -15.38 -9.23
CA THR A 134 9.11 -13.94 -9.51
C THR A 134 7.64 -13.58 -9.68
N ILE A 135 6.84 -14.43 -10.35
CA ILE A 135 5.39 -14.23 -10.47
C ILE A 135 4.71 -14.25 -9.09
N TRP A 136 5.07 -15.19 -8.22
CA TRP A 136 4.51 -15.26 -6.86
C TRP A 136 4.97 -14.11 -5.97
N LEU A 137 6.21 -13.66 -6.09
CA LEU A 137 6.70 -12.43 -5.43
C LEU A 137 5.88 -11.20 -5.88
N ASN A 138 5.66 -11.06 -7.19
CA ASN A 138 4.86 -9.99 -7.76
C ASN A 138 3.39 -10.05 -7.32
N ALA A 139 2.79 -11.24 -7.32
CA ALA A 139 1.42 -11.45 -6.85
C ALA A 139 1.29 -11.14 -5.35
N THR A 140 2.27 -11.54 -4.55
CA THR A 140 2.32 -11.23 -3.11
C THR A 140 2.35 -9.73 -2.90
N LEU A 141 3.31 -9.02 -3.53
CA LEU A 141 3.41 -7.57 -3.42
C LEU A 141 2.17 -6.86 -3.93
N GLY A 142 1.65 -7.27 -5.08
CA GLY A 142 0.43 -6.71 -5.68
C GLY A 142 -0.78 -6.86 -4.77
N GLY A 143 -1.06 -8.08 -4.29
CA GLY A 143 -2.19 -8.37 -3.41
C GLY A 143 -2.14 -7.60 -2.09
N TRP A 144 -1.00 -7.66 -1.39
CA TRP A 144 -0.84 -6.97 -0.10
C TRP A 144 -0.86 -5.45 -0.22
N SER A 145 -0.17 -4.88 -1.22
CA SER A 145 -0.18 -3.43 -1.43
C SER A 145 -1.54 -2.92 -1.88
N LEU A 146 -2.29 -3.69 -2.65
CA LEU A 146 -3.65 -3.34 -3.05
C LEU A 146 -4.61 -3.36 -1.85
N LEU A 147 -4.44 -4.31 -0.92
CA LEU A 147 -5.17 -4.32 0.34
C LEU A 147 -4.83 -3.09 1.20
N ILE A 148 -3.55 -2.73 1.30
CA ILE A 148 -3.13 -1.51 2.02
C ILE A 148 -3.68 -0.25 1.35
N ALA A 149 -3.68 -0.18 0.03
CA ALA A 149 -4.29 0.91 -0.72
C ALA A 149 -5.79 1.05 -0.42
N LEU A 150 -6.50 -0.07 -0.22
CA LEU A 150 -7.91 -0.07 0.18
C LEU A 150 -8.10 0.52 1.58
N ILE A 151 -7.30 0.09 2.56
CA ILE A 151 -7.32 0.62 3.94
C ILE A 151 -6.98 2.10 3.96
N LEU A 152 -5.97 2.49 3.20
CA LEU A 152 -5.55 3.87 3.00
C LEU A 152 -6.68 4.73 2.42
N GLY A 153 -7.32 4.28 1.33
CA GLY A 153 -8.46 4.95 0.74
C GLY A 153 -9.61 5.11 1.73
N TRP A 154 -9.88 4.10 2.55
CA TRP A 154 -10.87 4.20 3.63
C TRP A 154 -10.49 5.23 4.69
N GLY A 155 -9.23 5.24 5.14
CA GLY A 155 -8.71 6.19 6.13
C GLY A 155 -8.76 7.64 5.64
N LEU A 156 -8.40 7.88 4.37
CA LEU A 156 -8.44 9.22 3.76
C LEU A 156 -9.87 9.78 3.65
N ASN A 157 -10.88 8.91 3.58
CA ASN A 157 -12.28 9.31 3.56
C ASN A 157 -12.87 9.61 4.95
N ARG A 158 -12.13 9.36 6.03
CA ARG A 158 -12.58 9.70 7.39
C ARG A 158 -12.26 11.16 7.72
N GLU A 159 -13.29 11.86 8.18
CA GLU A 159 -13.20 13.24 8.68
C GLU A 159 -12.56 13.31 10.06
N SER A 160 -12.74 12.28 10.89
CA SER A 160 -12.17 12.22 12.24
C SER A 160 -10.70 11.81 12.20
N GLY A 161 -9.87 12.48 13.03
CA GLY A 161 -8.47 12.09 13.24
C GLY A 161 -8.34 10.67 13.79
N MET A 162 -9.31 10.22 14.59
CA MET A 162 -9.36 8.84 15.10
C MET A 162 -9.49 7.82 13.96
N GLY A 163 -10.36 8.06 12.96
CA GLY A 163 -10.52 7.15 11.82
C GLY A 163 -9.23 6.99 11.00
N ARG A 164 -8.44 8.05 10.88
CA ARG A 164 -7.12 8.03 10.22
C ARG A 164 -6.09 7.28 11.04
N THR A 165 -6.07 7.50 12.35
CA THR A 165 -5.19 6.78 13.28
C THR A 165 -5.47 5.28 13.23
N ILE A 166 -6.75 4.89 13.22
CA ILE A 166 -7.15 3.49 13.05
C ILE A 166 -6.66 2.93 11.72
N ALA A 167 -6.76 3.69 10.62
CA ALA A 167 -6.24 3.25 9.33
C ALA A 167 -4.70 3.10 9.34
N MET A 168 -3.97 4.03 9.98
CA MET A 168 -2.51 3.94 10.12
C MET A 168 -2.11 2.68 10.91
N VAL A 169 -2.73 2.47 12.07
CA VAL A 169 -2.52 1.28 12.90
C VAL A 169 -2.91 0.02 12.14
N GLY A 170 -4.00 0.05 11.37
CA GLY A 170 -4.43 -1.05 10.51
C GLY A 170 -3.38 -1.43 9.47
N CYS A 171 -2.81 -0.45 8.75
CA CYS A 171 -1.72 -0.70 7.81
C CYS A 171 -0.49 -1.29 8.51
N LEU A 172 -0.13 -0.76 9.69
CA LEU A 172 1.01 -1.28 10.47
C LEU A 172 0.76 -2.71 10.97
N LEU A 173 -0.43 -3.02 11.49
CA LEU A 173 -0.77 -4.35 11.98
C LEU A 173 -0.81 -5.39 10.86
N VAL A 174 -1.31 -5.03 9.68
CA VAL A 174 -1.31 -5.92 8.51
C VAL A 174 0.11 -6.33 8.12
N VAL A 175 1.07 -5.42 8.21
CA VAL A 175 2.44 -5.66 7.78
C VAL A 175 3.31 -6.26 8.88
N LEU A 176 3.28 -5.63 10.06
CA LEU A 176 4.18 -5.87 11.20
C LEU A 176 3.53 -6.63 12.34
N GLY A 177 2.20 -6.78 12.36
CA GLY A 177 1.49 -7.40 13.48
C GLY A 177 2.02 -8.80 13.78
N GLU A 178 2.16 -9.65 12.77
CA GLU A 178 2.71 -10.98 12.94
C GLU A 178 4.21 -10.99 13.32
N PRO A 179 5.13 -10.28 12.64
CA PRO A 179 6.53 -10.21 13.07
C PRO A 179 6.70 -9.76 14.52
N VAL A 180 5.88 -8.81 14.98
CA VAL A 180 5.89 -8.34 16.37
C VAL A 180 5.39 -9.44 17.32
N ILE A 181 4.29 -10.12 16.99
CA ILE A 181 3.76 -11.23 17.79
C ILE A 181 4.79 -12.36 17.86
N VAL A 182 5.39 -12.76 16.74
CA VAL A 182 6.42 -13.80 16.69
C VAL A 182 7.63 -13.38 17.51
N GLY A 183 8.11 -12.14 17.38
CA GLY A 183 9.23 -11.64 18.21
C GLY A 183 8.91 -11.67 19.71
N MET A 184 7.70 -11.27 20.11
CA MET A 184 7.26 -11.31 21.51
C MET A 184 7.12 -12.75 22.03
N VAL A 185 6.50 -13.63 21.26
CA VAL A 185 6.27 -15.04 21.65
C VAL A 185 7.58 -15.80 21.67
N CYS A 186 8.45 -15.67 20.66
CA CYS A 186 9.74 -16.37 20.62
C CYS A 186 10.65 -15.97 21.78
N ASN A 187 10.64 -14.71 22.22
CA ASN A 187 11.40 -14.30 23.42
C ASN A 187 10.88 -14.95 24.71
N VAL A 188 9.61 -15.36 24.75
CA VAL A 188 8.96 -16.00 25.92
C VAL A 188 8.98 -17.53 25.80
N ALA A 189 8.93 -18.07 24.59
CA ALA A 189 8.71 -19.49 24.30
C ALA A 189 10.00 -20.28 24.00
N THR A 190 11.19 -19.74 24.30
CA THR A 190 12.47 -20.47 24.22
C THR A 190 12.49 -21.77 25.04
N GLU A 191 11.51 -21.99 25.92
CA GLU A 191 11.37 -23.22 26.73
C GLU A 191 10.37 -24.24 26.18
N ILE A 192 9.56 -23.92 25.15
CA ILE A 192 8.51 -24.83 24.65
C ILE A 192 8.91 -25.41 23.29
N ASP A 193 9.75 -26.44 23.32
CA ASP A 193 10.11 -27.24 22.15
C ASP A 193 8.86 -27.88 21.53
N GLY A 194 8.41 -27.34 20.39
CA GLY A 194 7.44 -28.04 19.52
C GLY A 194 6.26 -27.21 19.03
N LEU A 195 6.03 -26.00 19.55
CA LEU A 195 4.97 -25.12 19.03
C LEU A 195 5.50 -24.28 17.86
N PHE A 196 5.86 -24.91 16.74
CA PHE A 196 6.14 -24.20 15.49
C PHE A 196 4.84 -23.57 14.98
N TRP A 197 4.52 -22.38 15.50
CA TRP A 197 3.52 -21.50 14.90
C TRP A 197 3.97 -21.19 13.48
N GLN A 198 3.39 -21.91 12.51
CA GLN A 198 3.53 -21.57 11.10
C GLN A 198 2.72 -20.30 10.87
N THR A 199 3.33 -19.16 11.13
CA THR A 199 2.71 -17.87 10.92
C THR A 199 2.68 -17.57 9.43
N ARG A 200 1.49 -17.24 8.90
CA ARG A 200 1.19 -17.16 7.46
C ARG A 200 0.28 -15.98 7.15
N PHE A 201 0.47 -14.85 7.79
CA PHE A 201 -0.33 -13.64 7.56
C PHE A 201 0.52 -12.43 7.19
N SER A 202 1.82 -12.40 7.48
CA SER A 202 2.66 -11.25 7.16
C SER A 202 3.15 -11.28 5.71
N PRO A 203 3.07 -10.15 4.98
CA PRO A 203 3.73 -10.02 3.68
C PRO A 203 5.25 -10.19 3.79
N PHE A 204 5.89 -9.75 4.88
CA PHE A 204 7.35 -9.82 4.99
C PHE A 204 7.85 -11.25 5.10
N ILE A 205 7.17 -12.09 5.88
CA ILE A 205 7.54 -13.50 6.04
C ILE A 205 7.32 -14.25 4.73
N ALA A 206 6.20 -14.01 4.06
CA ALA A 206 5.93 -14.59 2.73
C ALA A 206 6.99 -14.17 1.70
N LEU A 207 7.33 -12.88 1.63
CA LEU A 207 8.35 -12.38 0.70
C LEU A 207 9.74 -12.88 1.02
N TRP A 208 10.11 -12.96 2.30
CA TRP A 208 11.39 -13.49 2.74
C TRP A 208 11.54 -14.97 2.36
N ALA A 209 10.51 -15.78 2.63
CA ALA A 209 10.48 -17.19 2.28
C ALA A 209 10.48 -17.39 0.75
N LEU A 210 9.67 -16.63 0.02
CA LEU A 210 9.61 -16.69 -1.44
C LEU A 210 10.88 -16.17 -2.10
N ALA A 211 11.68 -15.30 -1.47
CA ALA A 211 12.94 -14.81 -2.01
C ALA A 211 14.14 -15.74 -1.71
N HIS A 212 13.92 -16.80 -0.93
CA HIS A 212 14.93 -17.83 -0.68
C HIS A 212 15.14 -18.69 -1.95
N PRO A 213 16.38 -18.89 -2.43
CA PRO A 213 16.67 -19.83 -3.49
C PRO A 213 16.26 -21.26 -3.08
N TYR A 214 15.65 -22.01 -4.00
CA TYR A 214 15.53 -23.47 -3.95
C TYR A 214 14.58 -24.16 -2.95
N GLU A 215 13.62 -23.47 -2.34
CA GLU A 215 12.53 -24.16 -1.62
C GLU A 215 11.24 -24.25 -2.45
N ALA A 216 11.17 -25.26 -3.33
CA ALA A 216 9.92 -25.56 -4.06
C ALA A 216 8.72 -25.80 -3.11
N GLY A 217 8.98 -26.20 -1.86
CA GLY A 217 7.99 -26.33 -0.80
C GLY A 217 7.39 -25.00 -0.34
N ALA A 218 8.21 -23.94 -0.22
CA ALA A 218 7.76 -22.62 0.24
C ALA A 218 6.69 -22.05 -0.70
N LEU A 219 6.88 -22.17 -2.02
CA LEU A 219 5.91 -21.68 -3.01
C LEU A 219 4.51 -22.27 -2.78
N ARG A 220 4.40 -23.60 -2.62
CA ARG A 220 3.10 -24.25 -2.41
C ARG A 220 2.45 -23.85 -1.08
N GLN A 221 3.25 -23.58 -0.05
CA GLN A 221 2.75 -23.22 1.26
C GLN A 221 2.08 -21.83 1.30
N TYR A 222 2.62 -20.84 0.59
CA TYR A 222 2.11 -19.46 0.60
C TYR A 222 1.05 -19.17 -0.48
N GLN A 223 0.92 -20.03 -1.50
CA GLN A 223 -0.04 -19.88 -2.59
C GLN A 223 -1.49 -19.57 -2.15
N PRO A 224 -2.10 -20.34 -1.22
CA PRO A 224 -3.48 -20.08 -0.80
C PRO A 224 -3.64 -18.70 -0.18
N GLN A 225 -2.70 -18.29 0.68
CA GLN A 225 -2.73 -16.99 1.35
C GLN A 225 -2.65 -15.84 0.33
N ILE A 226 -1.71 -15.92 -0.62
CA ILE A 226 -1.52 -14.89 -1.65
C ILE A 226 -2.80 -14.74 -2.48
N ILE A 227 -3.41 -15.85 -2.89
CA ILE A 227 -4.67 -15.85 -3.64
C ILE A 227 -5.79 -15.24 -2.80
N THR A 228 -5.96 -15.68 -1.54
CA THR A 228 -7.03 -15.18 -0.67
C THR A 228 -6.90 -13.67 -0.42
N VAL A 229 -5.71 -13.18 -0.13
CA VAL A 229 -5.47 -11.74 0.11
C VAL A 229 -5.70 -10.92 -1.16
N THR A 230 -5.24 -11.41 -2.31
CA THR A 230 -5.46 -10.75 -3.60
C THR A 230 -6.95 -10.68 -3.92
N MET A 231 -7.68 -11.79 -3.76
CA MET A 231 -9.13 -11.83 -3.97
C MET A 231 -9.87 -10.91 -3.01
N ALA A 232 -9.50 -10.89 -1.72
CA ALA A 232 -10.09 -9.99 -0.74
C ALA A 232 -9.87 -8.51 -1.10
N ALA A 233 -8.66 -8.17 -1.56
CA ALA A 233 -8.34 -6.80 -2.02
C ALA A 233 -9.18 -6.42 -3.24
N ILE A 234 -9.25 -7.28 -4.26
CA ILE A 234 -10.04 -7.03 -5.48
C ILE A 234 -11.53 -6.88 -5.14
N LEU A 235 -12.09 -7.76 -4.32
CA LEU A 235 -13.49 -7.68 -3.90
C LEU A 235 -13.76 -6.41 -3.10
N GLY A 236 -12.86 -6.04 -2.18
CA GLY A 236 -12.97 -4.80 -1.41
C GLY A 236 -12.99 -3.56 -2.30
N TRP A 237 -12.12 -3.50 -3.31
CA TRP A 237 -12.14 -2.44 -4.32
C TRP A 237 -13.41 -2.47 -5.18
N GLY A 238 -13.90 -3.65 -5.57
CA GLY A 238 -15.16 -3.81 -6.30
C GLY A 238 -16.36 -3.25 -5.53
N ILE A 239 -16.44 -3.52 -4.22
CA ILE A 239 -17.51 -2.99 -3.35
C ILE A 239 -17.41 -1.46 -3.24
N VAL A 240 -16.20 -0.92 -3.06
CA VAL A 240 -15.96 0.53 -3.03
C VAL A 240 -16.40 1.16 -4.35
N TRP A 241 -16.01 0.57 -5.48
CA TRP A 241 -16.38 1.05 -6.81
C TRP A 241 -17.88 1.04 -7.04
N GLN A 242 -18.56 -0.06 -6.72
CA GLN A 242 -20.01 -0.18 -6.86
C GLN A 242 -20.74 0.90 -6.05
N ARG A 243 -20.32 1.14 -4.80
CA ARG A 243 -20.89 2.21 -3.96
C ARG A 243 -20.66 3.61 -4.55
N LEU A 244 -19.52 3.83 -5.20
CA LEU A 244 -19.21 5.11 -5.81
C LEU A 244 -20.07 5.37 -7.05
N VAL A 245 -20.33 4.35 -7.87
CA VAL A 245 -21.20 4.47 -9.06
C VAL A 245 -22.65 4.71 -8.67
N TYR A 246 -23.19 3.92 -7.72
CA TYR A 246 -24.61 4.04 -7.31
C TYR A 246 -24.99 5.41 -6.75
N HIS A 247 -24.04 6.16 -6.18
CA HIS A 247 -24.28 7.50 -5.66
C HIS A 247 -24.22 8.61 -6.72
N GLN A 248 -23.81 8.31 -7.95
CA GLN A 248 -23.82 9.30 -9.05
C GLN A 248 -25.18 9.41 -9.74
N ASP A 249 -26.03 8.39 -9.60
CA ASP A 249 -27.33 8.31 -10.29
C ASP A 249 -28.51 8.86 -9.45
N LEU A 250 -28.25 9.27 -8.21
CA LEU A 250 -29.23 9.86 -7.27
C LEU A 250 -29.04 11.39 -7.21
#